data_AF-A0A485KSW5-F1
#
_entry.id   AF-A0A485KSW5-F1
#
_cell.length_a   1.000
_cell.length_b   1.000
_cell.length_c   1.000
_cell.angle_alpha   90.00
_cell.angle_beta   90.00
_cell.angle_gamma   90.00
#
_symmetry.space_group_name_H-M   'P 1'
#
loop_
_entity.id
_entity.type
_entity.pdbx_description
1 polymer ?
#
loop_
_entity_poly.entity_id
_entity_poly.type
_entity_poly.pdbx_seq_one_letter_code
_entity_poly.pdbx_strand_id
1 'polypeptide(L)'
;MAKSQVVLLDSDLVRLICAFQLGLPQDLIAIRRISQCHSTDEEICQVLSPWFDLNGLSRLHLAVASVPIADTVIMQFAAREGRVDILQLLHDRYINLNSTDQLFQVAAVHGRVAVFEYLHEIGYRLDGLEHAIVAAVNAAQISILQYVLETYAGCQDMTEWISAGHAASCVEYETLGMLHWILTVWFPAMNPKSVASTLRQCLECIAVHRGSNIDKAVWCAKQLQSSDPTGILEAFLSFESMEPLLEYLDEDMDVSVETLSSLVSDERVGRFDVVFAKLTCLQDGGSKRRDSARQCLMEATKHCHLVMMQWLVKSLAMESTDIDAVLHSTTCGEYIRPYHSLREYDVDIVAAFIETHNIGFHRSFMLTVVCWHLERVRAVDLAAMKAMKVTSFATYCVAKFIRLMEEEEGGEGALLGRCIQHMVRSTHSRWDKAVLKKVYKSWDASIEDETAKSMKRKIESDMVDELIGENLTESSVVKWFMQQTSIKEIQRGRDAAASTARQANRQYERRERRRSARQQI
;
A
#
# COMPACT_ATOMS: atom_id res chain seq x y z
N MET A 1 76.46 19.97 -25.45
CA MET A 1 75.28 20.70 -24.92
C MET A 1 75.75 22.04 -24.37
N ALA A 2 75.05 23.13 -24.67
CA ALA A 2 75.41 24.44 -24.13
C ALA A 2 75.30 24.40 -22.58
N LYS A 3 76.22 25.06 -21.86
CA LYS A 3 76.23 25.07 -20.37
C LYS A 3 74.88 25.47 -19.76
N SER A 4 74.11 26.30 -20.46
CA SER A 4 72.74 26.67 -20.10
C SER A 4 71.74 25.50 -20.13
N GLN A 5 71.86 24.57 -21.08
CA GLN A 5 70.98 23.39 -21.14
C GLN A 5 71.25 22.40 -20.00
N VAL A 6 72.51 22.26 -19.57
CA VAL A 6 72.87 21.39 -18.44
C VAL A 6 72.25 21.92 -17.14
N VAL A 7 72.27 23.24 -16.93
CA VAL A 7 71.68 23.89 -15.75
C VAL A 7 70.15 23.80 -15.78
N LEU A 8 69.50 23.99 -16.93
CA LEU A 8 68.03 23.92 -17.04
C LEU A 8 67.45 22.49 -16.97
N LEU A 9 68.28 21.46 -17.18
CA LEU A 9 67.91 20.05 -17.04
C LEU A 9 68.33 19.47 -15.69
N ASP A 10 68.94 20.27 -14.82
CA ASP A 10 69.34 19.86 -13.49
C ASP A 10 68.11 19.56 -12.63
N SER A 11 68.02 18.33 -12.10
CA SER A 11 66.84 17.87 -11.36
C SER A 11 66.59 18.67 -10.10
N ASP A 12 67.64 19.20 -9.48
CA ASP A 12 67.54 19.97 -8.24
C ASP A 12 67.06 21.39 -8.56
N LEU A 13 67.54 22.00 -9.65
CA LEU A 13 67.05 23.30 -10.11
C LEU A 13 65.58 23.23 -10.55
N VAL A 14 65.19 22.20 -11.31
CA VAL A 14 63.79 22.03 -11.74
C VAL A 14 62.86 21.82 -10.54
N ARG A 15 63.29 21.03 -9.54
CA ARG A 15 62.55 20.88 -8.26
C ARG A 15 62.41 22.20 -7.52
N LEU A 16 63.47 23.01 -7.48
CA LEU A 16 63.45 24.33 -6.83
C LEU A 16 62.50 25.30 -7.55
N ILE A 17 62.52 25.33 -8.89
CA ILE A 17 61.63 26.17 -9.70
C ILE A 17 60.17 25.76 -9.49
N CYS A 18 59.88 24.45 -9.54
CA CYS A 18 58.54 23.94 -9.32
C CYS A 18 58.02 24.20 -7.89
N ALA A 19 58.90 24.27 -6.88
CA ALA A 19 58.51 24.59 -5.51
C ALA A 19 57.93 26.01 -5.34
N PHE A 20 58.22 26.94 -6.27
CA PHE A 20 57.68 28.31 -6.26
C PHE A 20 56.63 28.57 -7.34
N GLN A 21 56.28 27.57 -8.16
CA GLN A 21 55.21 27.69 -9.15
C GLN A 21 53.91 27.10 -8.62
N LEU A 22 52.81 27.86 -8.71
CA LEU A 22 51.44 27.36 -8.50
C LEU A 22 51.02 26.50 -9.70
N GLY A 23 51.62 25.32 -9.84
CA GLY A 23 51.41 24.41 -10.96
C GLY A 23 51.13 22.99 -10.48
N LEU A 24 50.23 22.30 -11.18
CA LEU A 24 49.96 20.89 -10.93
C LEU A 24 50.87 20.06 -11.85
N PRO A 25 51.60 19.04 -11.34
CA PRO A 25 52.33 18.09 -12.19
C PRO A 25 51.45 17.53 -13.31
N GLN A 26 52.02 17.39 -14.50
CA GLN A 26 51.28 17.00 -15.72
C GLN A 26 50.51 15.68 -15.54
N ASP A 27 51.09 14.73 -14.81
CA ASP A 27 50.50 13.43 -14.52
C ASP A 27 49.27 13.51 -13.60
N LEU A 28 49.18 14.55 -12.76
CA LEU A 28 48.05 14.76 -11.85
C LEU A 28 46.90 15.54 -12.50
N ILE A 29 47.07 16.09 -13.72
CA ILE A 29 46.02 16.83 -14.42
C ILE A 29 44.81 15.94 -14.71
N ALA A 30 45.04 14.68 -15.09
CA ALA A 30 43.95 13.74 -15.34
C ALA A 30 43.16 13.43 -14.06
N ILE A 31 43.86 13.24 -12.94
CA ILE A 31 43.24 13.05 -11.61
C ILE A 31 42.43 14.28 -11.22
N ARG A 32 42.97 15.49 -11.39
CA ARG A 32 42.21 16.73 -11.12
C ARG A 32 40.94 16.86 -11.96
N ARG A 33 40.96 16.42 -13.22
CA ARG A 33 39.77 16.46 -14.08
C ARG A 33 38.68 15.55 -13.54
N ILE A 34 39.02 14.30 -13.21
CA ILE A 34 38.02 13.36 -12.68
C ILE A 34 37.50 13.77 -11.29
N SER A 35 38.32 14.46 -10.48
CA SER A 35 37.91 14.98 -9.17
C SER A 35 37.03 16.24 -9.23
N GLN A 36 37.00 16.96 -10.34
CA GLN A 36 36.22 18.19 -10.50
C GLN A 36 34.89 18.00 -11.25
N CYS A 37 34.75 16.90 -11.97
CA CYS A 37 33.55 16.56 -12.73
C CYS A 37 32.80 15.41 -12.05
N HIS A 38 31.49 15.30 -12.28
CA HIS A 38 30.70 14.13 -11.90
C HIS A 38 31.08 12.94 -12.80
N SER A 39 32.28 12.41 -12.60
CA SER A 39 32.83 11.29 -13.35
C SER A 39 32.20 9.99 -12.87
N THR A 40 32.00 9.06 -13.80
CA THR A 40 31.53 7.71 -13.51
C THR A 40 32.65 6.84 -12.92
N ASP A 41 32.29 5.76 -12.23
CA ASP A 41 33.25 4.82 -11.65
C ASP A 41 34.18 4.21 -12.72
N GLU A 42 33.66 3.92 -13.91
CA GLU A 42 34.45 3.49 -15.07
C GLU A 42 35.51 4.53 -15.48
N GLU A 43 35.15 5.80 -15.58
CA GLU A 43 36.08 6.88 -15.96
C GLU A 43 37.17 7.06 -14.92
N ILE A 44 36.82 6.93 -13.64
CA ILE A 44 37.78 6.98 -12.53
C ILE A 44 38.80 5.84 -12.69
N CYS A 45 38.36 4.61 -12.92
CA CYS A 45 39.28 3.48 -13.12
C CYS A 45 40.13 3.61 -14.39
N GLN A 46 39.57 4.11 -15.49
CA GLN A 46 40.33 4.34 -16.73
C GLN A 46 41.49 5.32 -16.56
N VAL A 47 41.38 6.26 -15.62
CA VAL A 47 42.45 7.23 -15.31
C VAL A 47 43.39 6.71 -14.23
N LEU A 48 42.85 6.15 -13.14
CA LEU A 48 43.66 5.78 -11.98
C LEU A 48 44.45 4.49 -12.20
N SER A 49 43.90 3.47 -12.88
CA SER A 49 44.64 2.22 -13.10
C SER A 49 45.96 2.45 -13.87
N PRO A 50 45.97 3.12 -15.04
CA PRO A 50 47.22 3.39 -15.75
C PRO A 50 48.16 4.33 -14.98
N TRP A 51 47.60 5.26 -14.19
CA TRP A 51 48.41 6.18 -13.39
C TRP A 51 49.15 5.43 -12.27
N PHE A 52 48.48 4.51 -11.58
CA PHE A 52 49.11 3.67 -10.56
C PHE A 52 50.10 2.66 -11.15
N ASP A 53 49.80 2.10 -12.33
CA ASP A 53 50.73 1.20 -13.02
C ASP A 53 52.06 1.89 -13.37
N LEU A 54 52.00 3.16 -13.78
CA LEU A 54 53.19 3.93 -14.16
C LEU A 54 53.97 4.46 -12.95
N ASN A 55 53.28 4.96 -11.93
CA ASN A 55 53.90 5.73 -10.84
C ASN A 55 54.06 4.95 -9.52
N GLY A 56 53.39 3.80 -9.42
CA GLY A 56 53.21 3.08 -8.16
C GLY A 56 52.57 3.97 -7.09
N LEU A 57 52.91 3.71 -5.82
CA LEU A 57 52.39 4.47 -4.68
C LEU A 57 53.22 5.72 -4.34
N SER A 58 54.37 5.91 -5.02
CA SER A 58 55.37 6.93 -4.66
C SER A 58 54.84 8.37 -4.76
N ARG A 59 53.91 8.62 -5.69
CA ARG A 59 53.36 9.95 -5.99
C ARG A 59 51.98 10.19 -5.36
N LEU A 60 51.47 9.23 -4.58
CA LEU A 60 50.15 9.31 -3.94
C LEU A 60 50.04 10.55 -3.03
N HIS A 61 51.07 10.83 -2.24
CA HIS A 61 51.12 12.01 -1.38
C HIS A 61 50.98 13.34 -2.15
N LEU A 62 51.55 13.43 -3.35
CA LEU A 62 51.42 14.62 -4.20
C LEU A 62 50.00 14.77 -4.74
N ALA A 63 49.36 13.66 -5.12
CA ALA A 63 47.98 13.67 -5.57
C ALA A 63 47.04 14.18 -4.46
N VAL A 64 47.15 13.62 -3.26
CA VAL A 64 46.36 14.01 -2.07
C VAL A 64 46.62 15.46 -1.67
N ALA A 65 47.88 15.91 -1.64
CA ALA A 65 48.21 17.26 -1.21
C ALA A 65 47.86 18.34 -2.25
N SER A 66 47.89 18.02 -3.54
CA SER A 66 47.82 19.01 -4.62
C SER A 66 46.48 19.07 -5.33
N VAL A 67 45.63 18.05 -5.18
CA VAL A 67 44.34 17.95 -5.86
C VAL A 67 43.21 17.85 -4.82
N PRO A 68 42.31 18.84 -4.75
CA PRO A 68 41.16 18.78 -3.84
C PRO A 68 40.31 17.53 -4.11
N ILE A 69 39.89 16.83 -3.05
CA ILE A 69 38.99 15.64 -3.11
C ILE A 69 39.65 14.42 -3.80
N ALA A 70 40.93 14.49 -4.20
CA ALA A 70 41.61 13.35 -4.80
C ALA A 70 41.70 12.16 -3.84
N ASP A 71 41.77 12.43 -2.55
CA ASP A 71 41.66 11.43 -1.51
C ASP A 71 40.38 10.59 -1.61
N THR A 72 39.21 11.23 -1.67
CA THR A 72 37.93 10.52 -1.77
C THR A 72 37.85 9.67 -3.04
N VAL A 73 38.26 10.24 -4.17
CA VAL A 73 38.24 9.53 -5.46
C VAL A 73 39.20 8.33 -5.46
N ILE A 74 40.40 8.49 -4.88
CA ILE A 74 41.39 7.41 -4.79
C ILE A 74 40.95 6.34 -3.79
N MET A 75 40.31 6.72 -2.67
CA MET A 75 39.76 5.76 -1.71
C MET A 75 38.63 4.92 -2.33
N GLN A 76 37.71 5.53 -3.07
CA GLN A 76 36.65 4.81 -3.80
C GLN A 76 37.24 3.85 -4.84
N PHE A 77 38.20 4.31 -5.64
CA PHE A 77 38.93 3.46 -6.58
C PHE A 77 39.61 2.28 -5.87
N ALA A 78 40.30 2.53 -4.77
CA ALA A 78 41.00 1.49 -4.03
C ALA A 78 40.03 0.45 -3.44
N ALA A 79 38.90 0.90 -2.89
CA ALA A 79 37.84 0.01 -2.41
C ALA A 79 37.21 -0.83 -3.54
N ARG A 80 36.98 -0.21 -4.70
CA ARG A 80 36.44 -0.87 -5.91
C ARG A 80 37.37 -1.94 -6.45
N GLU A 81 38.66 -1.64 -6.56
CA GLU A 81 39.67 -2.54 -7.13
C GLU A 81 40.21 -3.56 -6.11
N GLY A 82 39.83 -3.44 -4.83
CA GLY A 82 40.35 -4.31 -3.76
C GLY A 82 41.79 -3.99 -3.36
N ARG A 83 42.26 -2.76 -3.62
CA ARG A 83 43.63 -2.28 -3.37
C ARG A 83 43.82 -1.84 -1.92
N VAL A 84 43.88 -2.82 -1.02
CA VAL A 84 44.12 -2.60 0.42
C VAL A 84 45.44 -1.87 0.68
N ASP A 85 46.46 -2.09 -0.17
CA ASP A 85 47.74 -1.39 -0.09
C ASP A 85 47.62 0.14 -0.22
N ILE A 86 46.72 0.63 -1.07
CA ILE A 86 46.44 2.06 -1.23
C ILE A 86 45.68 2.58 0.00
N LEU A 87 44.64 1.86 0.43
CA LEU A 87 43.84 2.25 1.61
C LEU A 87 44.69 2.32 2.88
N GLN A 88 45.56 1.33 3.08
CA GLN A 88 46.49 1.28 4.20
C GLN A 88 47.46 2.45 4.18
N LEU A 89 48.06 2.74 3.03
CA LEU A 89 48.98 3.86 2.91
C LEU A 89 48.28 5.21 3.14
N LEU A 90 47.04 5.37 2.67
CA LEU A 90 46.23 6.57 2.95
C LEU A 90 45.91 6.71 4.43
N HIS A 91 45.46 5.64 5.07
CA HIS A 91 45.11 5.61 6.49
C HIS A 91 46.29 5.97 7.39
N ASP A 92 47.43 5.31 7.16
CA ASP A 92 48.58 5.40 8.07
C ASP A 92 49.28 6.77 8.00
N ARG A 93 49.23 7.45 6.84
CA ARG A 93 50.12 8.59 6.57
C ARG A 93 49.43 9.88 6.21
N TYR A 94 48.22 9.83 5.69
CA TYR A 94 47.66 10.99 5.00
C TYR A 94 46.30 11.39 5.55
N ILE A 95 45.41 10.44 5.84
CA ILE A 95 43.98 10.73 6.03
C ILE A 95 43.32 9.74 6.98
N ASN A 96 42.40 10.21 7.80
CA ASN A 96 41.50 9.34 8.54
C ASN A 96 40.39 8.81 7.60
N LEU A 97 40.39 7.52 7.30
CA LEU A 97 39.41 6.88 6.41
C LEU A 97 37.96 7.09 6.87
N ASN A 98 37.72 7.32 8.17
CA ASN A 98 36.38 7.64 8.69
C ASN A 98 35.80 8.99 8.18
N SER A 99 36.56 9.74 7.37
CA SER A 99 36.07 10.91 6.65
C SER A 99 35.03 10.58 5.56
N THR A 100 34.95 9.31 5.15
CA THR A 100 33.92 8.78 4.24
C THR A 100 33.16 7.64 4.92
N ASP A 101 31.98 7.32 4.38
CA ASP A 101 31.10 6.22 4.83
C ASP A 101 30.75 5.23 3.73
N GLN A 102 31.31 5.43 2.53
CA GLN A 102 30.93 4.68 1.34
C GLN A 102 31.84 3.49 1.06
N LEU A 103 32.97 3.34 1.78
CA LEU A 103 33.97 2.32 1.44
C LEU A 103 33.42 0.89 1.53
N PHE A 104 32.61 0.59 2.56
CA PHE A 104 31.91 -0.69 2.64
C PHE A 104 30.97 -0.88 1.46
N GLN A 105 30.19 0.13 1.08
CA GLN A 105 29.24 0.02 -0.02
C GLN A 105 29.94 -0.23 -1.37
N VAL A 106 31.01 0.52 -1.66
CA VAL A 106 31.77 0.36 -2.91
C VAL A 106 32.44 -1.03 -2.98
N ALA A 107 33.06 -1.46 -1.88
CA ALA A 107 33.66 -2.78 -1.79
C ALA A 107 32.60 -3.91 -1.89
N ALA A 108 31.41 -3.69 -1.34
CA ALA A 108 30.31 -4.65 -1.36
C ALA A 108 29.78 -4.90 -2.77
N VAL A 109 29.57 -3.84 -3.57
CA VAL A 109 29.13 -3.98 -4.98
C VAL A 109 30.12 -4.81 -5.79
N HIS A 110 31.42 -4.69 -5.50
CA HIS A 110 32.49 -5.35 -6.25
C HIS A 110 33.02 -6.63 -5.60
N GLY A 111 32.39 -7.11 -4.52
CA GLY A 111 32.76 -8.37 -3.86
C GLY A 111 34.15 -8.38 -3.21
N ARG A 112 34.66 -7.21 -2.77
CA ARG A 112 36.04 -7.06 -2.24
C ARG A 112 36.12 -7.38 -0.74
N VAL A 113 36.13 -8.67 -0.39
CA VAL A 113 36.22 -9.15 1.01
C VAL A 113 37.48 -8.64 1.73
N ALA A 114 38.64 -8.61 1.06
CA ALA A 114 39.88 -8.12 1.65
C ALA A 114 39.81 -6.65 2.12
N VAL A 115 39.00 -5.82 1.46
CA VAL A 115 38.75 -4.44 1.91
C VAL A 115 37.90 -4.43 3.17
N PHE A 116 36.88 -5.30 3.27
CA PHE A 116 36.08 -5.45 4.48
C PHE A 116 36.93 -5.90 5.68
N GLU A 117 37.80 -6.90 5.48
CA GLU A 117 38.76 -7.37 6.49
C GLU A 117 39.63 -6.22 7.00
N TYR A 118 40.26 -5.48 6.09
CA TYR A 118 41.11 -4.35 6.45
C TYR A 118 40.34 -3.24 7.19
N LEU A 119 39.15 -2.87 6.70
CA LEU A 119 38.32 -1.84 7.34
C LEU A 119 37.86 -2.27 8.75
N HIS A 120 37.56 -3.55 8.94
CA HIS A 120 37.26 -4.12 10.25
C HIS A 120 38.46 -4.02 11.19
N GLU A 121 39.65 -4.42 10.74
CA GLU A 121 40.89 -4.42 11.54
C GLU A 121 41.25 -3.03 12.08
N ILE A 122 41.05 -1.98 11.29
CA ILE A 122 41.34 -0.59 11.71
C ILE A 122 40.20 0.06 12.51
N GLY A 123 39.11 -0.67 12.80
CA GLY A 123 37.96 -0.14 13.51
C GLY A 123 37.21 0.96 12.74
N TYR A 124 37.09 0.82 11.42
CA TYR A 124 36.31 1.74 10.59
C TYR A 124 34.85 1.78 11.03
N ARG A 125 34.24 2.98 10.96
CA ARG A 125 32.83 3.21 11.35
C ARG A 125 31.89 2.22 10.66
N LEU A 126 31.02 1.60 11.44
CA LEU A 126 30.02 0.66 10.92
C LEU A 126 28.78 1.36 10.37
N ASP A 127 28.69 2.69 10.50
CA ASP A 127 27.63 3.50 9.91
C ASP A 127 27.63 3.30 8.38
N GLY A 128 26.57 2.71 7.84
CA GLY A 128 26.45 2.40 6.41
C GLY A 128 26.73 0.94 6.05
N LEU A 129 27.11 0.07 7.01
CA LEU A 129 27.26 -1.36 6.76
C LEU A 129 25.97 -2.02 6.26
N GLU A 130 24.81 -1.61 6.78
CA GLU A 130 23.49 -2.02 6.27
C GLU A 130 23.32 -1.69 4.78
N HIS A 131 23.68 -0.47 4.35
CA HIS A 131 23.58 -0.04 2.96
C HIS A 131 24.52 -0.86 2.06
N ALA A 132 25.70 -1.21 2.58
CA ALA A 132 26.64 -2.08 1.89
C ALA A 132 26.08 -3.50 1.70
N ILE A 133 25.35 -4.03 2.68
CA ILE A 133 24.71 -5.35 2.58
C ILE A 133 23.61 -5.36 1.54
N VAL A 134 22.75 -4.33 1.52
CA VAL A 134 21.74 -4.17 0.45
C VAL A 134 22.41 -4.08 -0.92
N ALA A 135 23.52 -3.34 -1.02
CA ALA A 135 24.30 -3.25 -2.26
C ALA A 135 24.91 -4.61 -2.67
N ALA A 136 25.41 -5.41 -1.72
CA ALA A 136 25.90 -6.77 -1.98
C ALA A 136 24.78 -7.71 -2.48
N VAL A 137 23.57 -7.61 -1.92
CA VAL A 137 22.39 -8.37 -2.39
C VAL A 137 22.09 -8.02 -3.85
N ASN A 138 21.99 -6.73 -4.17
CA ASN A 138 21.71 -6.26 -5.53
C ASN A 138 22.79 -6.66 -6.53
N ALA A 139 24.06 -6.70 -6.10
CA ALA A 139 25.19 -7.12 -6.92
C ALA A 139 25.46 -8.65 -6.88
N ALA A 140 24.62 -9.43 -6.21
CA ALA A 140 24.76 -10.88 -6.03
C ALA A 140 26.08 -11.34 -5.37
N GLN A 141 26.66 -10.53 -4.47
CA GLN A 141 27.95 -10.78 -3.82
C GLN A 141 27.81 -11.58 -2.52
N ILE A 142 27.63 -12.90 -2.64
CA ILE A 142 27.44 -13.82 -1.48
C ILE A 142 28.64 -13.80 -0.52
N SER A 143 29.86 -13.67 -1.03
CA SER A 143 31.09 -13.67 -0.21
C SER A 143 31.13 -12.55 0.82
N ILE A 144 30.63 -11.36 0.46
CA ILE A 144 30.51 -10.23 1.38
C ILE A 144 29.50 -10.52 2.48
N LEU A 145 28.34 -11.09 2.12
CA LEU A 145 27.30 -11.43 3.09
C LEU A 145 27.76 -12.53 4.05
N GLN A 146 28.51 -13.52 3.57
CA GLN A 146 29.15 -14.55 4.41
C GLN A 146 30.12 -13.92 5.41
N TYR A 147 31.05 -13.08 4.94
CA TYR A 147 32.00 -12.39 5.81
C TYR A 147 31.29 -11.57 6.89
N VAL A 148 30.25 -10.82 6.51
CA VAL A 148 29.48 -10.00 7.46
C VAL A 148 28.80 -10.87 8.51
N LEU A 149 28.17 -11.98 8.09
CA LEU A 149 27.49 -12.89 8.99
C LEU A 149 28.46 -13.53 9.99
N GLU A 150 29.66 -13.92 9.54
CA GLU A 150 30.69 -14.52 10.39
C GLU A 150 31.29 -13.51 11.38
N THR A 151 31.44 -12.25 10.96
CA THR A 151 32.16 -11.22 11.72
C THR A 151 31.26 -10.44 12.67
N TYR A 152 30.04 -10.08 12.24
CA TYR A 152 29.20 -9.10 12.94
C TYR A 152 27.93 -9.66 13.58
N ALA A 153 27.55 -10.92 13.31
CA ALA A 153 26.30 -11.52 13.83
C ALA A 153 26.16 -11.49 15.36
N GLY A 154 27.27 -11.54 16.09
CA GLY A 154 27.26 -11.48 17.56
C GLY A 154 27.26 -10.06 18.14
N CYS A 155 27.47 -9.02 17.32
CA CYS A 155 27.75 -7.66 17.78
C CYS A 155 26.81 -6.59 17.24
N GLN A 156 26.02 -6.90 16.21
CA GLN A 156 25.05 -5.99 15.59
C GLN A 156 23.70 -6.67 15.46
N ASP A 157 22.63 -5.91 15.63
CA ASP A 157 21.28 -6.38 15.26
C ASP A 157 21.10 -6.21 13.76
N MET A 158 21.23 -7.33 13.03
CA MET A 158 21.15 -7.38 11.57
C MET A 158 19.81 -7.95 11.07
N THR A 159 18.82 -8.10 11.98
CA THR A 159 17.55 -8.77 11.72
C THR A 159 16.72 -8.15 10.58
N GLU A 160 16.84 -6.83 10.40
CA GLU A 160 16.06 -6.05 9.42
C GLU A 160 16.87 -5.54 8.22
N TRP A 161 18.19 -5.76 8.18
CA TRP A 161 19.07 -5.21 7.15
C TRP A 161 18.77 -5.76 5.74
N ILE A 162 18.35 -7.02 5.67
CA ILE A 162 17.79 -7.61 4.45
C ILE A 162 16.29 -7.76 4.65
N SER A 163 15.51 -6.96 3.93
CA SER A 163 14.05 -7.04 3.94
C SER A 163 13.54 -8.14 3.00
N ALA A 164 12.30 -8.56 3.20
CA ALA A 164 11.60 -9.45 2.27
C ALA A 164 11.55 -8.88 0.85
N GLY A 165 11.44 -7.56 0.70
CA GLY A 165 11.47 -6.87 -0.59
C GLY A 165 12.84 -6.95 -1.28
N HIS A 166 13.94 -6.82 -0.54
CA HIS A 166 15.30 -6.99 -1.08
C HIS A 166 15.55 -8.43 -1.55
N ALA A 167 15.04 -9.41 -0.83
CA ALA A 167 15.12 -10.81 -1.25
C ALA A 167 14.22 -11.09 -2.46
N ALA A 168 12.98 -10.60 -2.47
CA ALA A 168 12.04 -10.81 -3.56
C ALA A 168 12.50 -10.20 -4.89
N SER A 169 13.22 -9.06 -4.87
CA SER A 169 13.78 -8.47 -6.10
C SER A 169 14.82 -9.38 -6.78
N CYS A 170 15.47 -10.30 -6.06
CA CYS A 170 16.40 -11.27 -6.65
C CYS A 170 15.73 -12.19 -7.69
N VAL A 171 14.41 -12.36 -7.61
CA VAL A 171 13.63 -13.08 -8.62
C VAL A 171 13.69 -12.38 -9.98
N GLU A 172 13.65 -11.05 -9.99
CA GLU A 172 13.61 -10.21 -11.20
C GLU A 172 14.95 -10.21 -11.93
N TYR A 173 16.06 -10.14 -11.19
CA TYR A 173 17.42 -10.02 -11.73
C TYR A 173 18.11 -11.36 -12.05
N GLU A 174 17.36 -12.47 -12.08
CA GLU A 174 17.87 -13.84 -12.31
C GLU A 174 18.92 -14.33 -11.30
N THR A 175 19.03 -13.68 -10.14
CA THR A 175 20.01 -14.00 -9.08
C THR A 175 19.48 -15.07 -8.13
N LEU A 176 19.01 -16.20 -8.67
CA LEU A 176 18.43 -17.30 -7.87
C LEU A 176 19.39 -17.87 -6.83
N GLY A 177 20.69 -17.89 -7.12
CA GLY A 177 21.70 -18.31 -6.15
C GLY A 177 21.73 -17.41 -4.92
N MET A 178 21.57 -16.09 -5.09
CA MET A 178 21.48 -15.12 -3.99
C MET A 178 20.19 -15.33 -3.20
N LEU A 179 19.04 -15.44 -3.88
CA LEU A 179 17.76 -15.70 -3.22
C LEU A 179 17.82 -16.99 -2.38
N HIS A 180 18.32 -18.07 -2.97
CA HIS A 180 18.50 -19.35 -2.28
C HIS A 180 19.35 -19.17 -1.01
N TRP A 181 20.51 -18.52 -1.14
CA TRP A 181 21.41 -18.30 -0.01
C TRP A 181 20.78 -17.44 1.09
N ILE A 182 20.06 -16.37 0.74
CA ILE A 182 19.36 -15.53 1.73
C ILE A 182 18.33 -16.36 2.51
N LEU A 183 17.55 -17.18 1.80
CA LEU A 183 16.48 -17.98 2.41
C LEU A 183 17.01 -19.16 3.24
N THR A 184 18.15 -19.76 2.87
CA THR A 184 18.70 -20.94 3.56
C THR A 184 19.78 -20.62 4.58
N VAL A 185 20.43 -19.46 4.49
CA VAL A 185 21.56 -19.08 5.37
C VAL A 185 21.25 -17.81 6.15
N TRP A 186 20.95 -16.70 5.46
CA TRP A 186 20.80 -15.41 6.13
C TRP A 186 19.59 -15.36 7.06
N PHE A 187 18.37 -15.60 6.54
CA PHE A 187 17.17 -15.52 7.37
C PHE A 187 17.14 -16.58 8.48
N PRO A 188 17.50 -17.85 8.27
CA PRO A 188 17.56 -18.80 9.39
C PRO A 188 18.54 -18.38 10.48
N ALA A 189 19.62 -17.66 10.15
CA ALA A 189 20.57 -17.15 11.14
C ALA A 189 20.05 -15.88 11.84
N MET A 190 19.53 -14.91 11.07
CA MET A 190 19.23 -13.56 11.56
C MET A 190 17.75 -13.31 11.84
N ASN A 191 16.85 -13.82 11.00
CA ASN A 191 15.42 -13.57 11.11
C ASN A 191 14.57 -14.74 10.55
N PRO A 192 14.45 -15.86 11.29
CA PRO A 192 13.81 -17.08 10.77
C PRO A 192 12.35 -16.90 10.36
N LYS A 193 11.66 -15.94 10.99
CA LYS A 193 10.24 -15.64 10.72
C LYS A 193 10.04 -15.01 9.34
N SER A 194 11.07 -14.40 8.77
CA SER A 194 11.00 -13.72 7.46
C SER A 194 11.05 -14.68 6.27
N VAL A 195 11.38 -15.95 6.46
CA VAL A 195 11.47 -16.92 5.36
C VAL A 195 10.11 -17.10 4.66
N ALA A 196 9.06 -17.40 5.42
CA ALA A 196 7.73 -17.65 4.86
C ALA A 196 7.13 -16.39 4.21
N SER A 197 7.21 -15.23 4.88
CA SER A 197 6.70 -13.96 4.33
C SER A 197 7.46 -13.54 3.06
N THR A 198 8.78 -13.76 3.00
CA THR A 198 9.57 -13.48 1.79
C THR A 198 9.17 -14.40 0.66
N LEU A 199 8.99 -15.70 0.91
CA LEU A 199 8.55 -16.65 -0.10
C LEU A 199 7.17 -16.27 -0.67
N ARG A 200 6.23 -15.81 0.17
CA ARG A 200 4.94 -15.27 -0.29
C ARG A 200 5.13 -14.05 -1.19
N GLN A 201 5.95 -13.09 -0.77
CA GLN A 201 6.23 -11.89 -1.57
C GLN A 201 6.92 -12.24 -2.90
N CYS A 202 7.77 -13.27 -2.92
CA CYS A 202 8.35 -13.79 -4.17
C CYS A 202 7.26 -14.31 -5.12
N LEU A 203 6.28 -15.08 -4.62
CA LEU A 203 5.16 -15.56 -5.44
C LEU A 203 4.36 -14.40 -6.03
N GLU A 204 4.07 -13.38 -5.25
CA GLU A 204 3.38 -12.17 -5.71
C GLU A 204 4.19 -11.43 -6.80
N CYS A 205 5.49 -11.20 -6.58
CA CYS A 205 6.37 -10.58 -7.58
C CYS A 205 6.41 -11.39 -8.90
N ILE A 206 6.50 -12.72 -8.83
CA ILE A 206 6.50 -13.59 -10.03
C ILE A 206 5.16 -13.48 -10.77
N ALA A 207 4.05 -13.42 -10.03
CA ALA A 207 2.72 -13.34 -10.62
C ALA A 207 2.53 -12.05 -11.43
N VAL A 208 3.01 -10.91 -10.91
CA VAL A 208 2.89 -9.59 -11.57
C VAL A 208 3.62 -9.56 -12.91
N HIS A 209 4.79 -10.20 -13.02
CA HIS A 209 5.62 -10.20 -14.24
C HIS A 209 5.21 -11.24 -15.30
N ARG A 210 3.97 -11.76 -15.25
CA ARG A 210 3.32 -12.61 -16.26
C ARG A 210 4.16 -13.81 -16.75
N GLY A 211 4.52 -14.70 -15.81
CA GLY A 211 4.71 -16.13 -16.13
C GLY A 211 6.06 -16.54 -16.73
N SER A 212 7.00 -15.63 -17.00
CA SER A 212 8.35 -16.00 -17.50
C SER A 212 9.21 -16.79 -16.49
N ASN A 213 8.71 -17.02 -15.28
CA ASN A 213 9.48 -17.56 -14.15
C ASN A 213 8.67 -18.56 -13.32
N ILE A 214 7.79 -19.36 -13.95
CA ILE A 214 6.95 -20.34 -13.23
C ILE A 214 7.78 -21.36 -12.44
N ASP A 215 8.96 -21.74 -12.94
CA ASP A 215 9.90 -22.63 -12.24
C ASP A 215 10.34 -22.04 -10.88
N LYS A 216 10.49 -20.72 -10.81
CA LYS A 216 10.82 -20.01 -9.56
C LYS A 216 9.63 -20.04 -8.59
N ALA A 217 8.40 -19.94 -9.10
CA ALA A 217 7.20 -20.02 -8.26
C ALA A 217 7.00 -21.43 -7.72
N VAL A 218 7.22 -22.45 -8.55
CA VAL A 218 7.25 -23.86 -8.15
C VAL A 218 8.31 -24.09 -7.08
N TRP A 219 9.51 -23.53 -7.24
CA TRP A 219 10.55 -23.62 -6.22
C TRP A 219 10.12 -22.98 -4.89
N CYS A 220 9.52 -21.79 -4.93
CA CYS A 220 9.01 -21.12 -3.73
C CYS A 220 7.91 -21.95 -3.04
N ALA A 221 6.97 -22.50 -3.83
CA ALA A 221 5.90 -23.34 -3.31
C ALA A 221 6.43 -24.59 -2.60
N LYS A 222 7.45 -25.27 -3.16
CA LYS A 222 8.10 -26.42 -2.50
C LYS A 222 8.66 -26.08 -1.10
N GLN A 223 9.20 -24.86 -0.92
CA GLN A 223 9.70 -24.43 0.39
C GLN A 223 8.56 -24.05 1.35
N LEU A 224 7.46 -23.50 0.82
CA LEU A 224 6.29 -23.13 1.60
C LEU A 224 5.45 -24.33 2.05
N GLN A 225 5.46 -25.45 1.34
CA GLN A 225 4.64 -26.62 1.67
C GLN A 225 4.75 -27.05 3.14
N SER A 226 5.97 -27.15 3.66
CA SER A 226 6.21 -27.62 5.03
C SER A 226 6.05 -26.53 6.10
N SER A 227 6.06 -25.26 5.72
CA SER A 227 6.13 -24.13 6.67
C SER A 227 4.84 -23.32 6.69
N ASP A 228 4.29 -23.01 5.52
CA ASP A 228 3.19 -22.09 5.34
C ASP A 228 2.44 -22.33 4.02
N PRO A 229 1.64 -23.40 3.95
CA PRO A 229 0.91 -23.78 2.73
C PRO A 229 -0.23 -22.80 2.40
N THR A 230 -0.65 -21.97 3.37
CA THR A 230 -1.62 -20.88 3.18
C THR A 230 -1.12 -19.86 2.14
N GLY A 231 0.18 -19.56 2.12
CA GLY A 231 0.76 -18.67 1.12
C GLY A 231 0.64 -19.20 -0.31
N ILE A 232 0.69 -20.52 -0.48
CA ILE A 232 0.50 -21.18 -1.79
C ILE A 232 -0.97 -21.04 -2.22
N LEU A 233 -1.91 -21.25 -1.29
CA LEU A 233 -3.34 -21.11 -1.54
C LEU A 233 -3.70 -19.67 -1.95
N GLU A 234 -3.19 -18.67 -1.22
CA GLU A 234 -3.38 -17.25 -1.51
C GLU A 234 -2.90 -16.90 -2.92
N ALA A 235 -1.69 -17.35 -3.29
CA ALA A 235 -1.13 -17.13 -4.61
C ALA A 235 -1.93 -17.82 -5.72
N PHE A 236 -2.32 -19.09 -5.52
CA PHE A 236 -3.14 -19.85 -6.46
C PHE A 236 -4.50 -19.19 -6.69
N LEU A 237 -5.20 -18.77 -5.64
CA LEU A 237 -6.51 -18.12 -5.77
C LEU A 237 -6.38 -16.73 -6.42
N SER A 238 -5.30 -15.99 -6.14
CA SER A 238 -5.18 -14.59 -6.53
C SER A 238 -4.72 -14.36 -7.97
N PHE A 239 -3.86 -15.22 -8.54
CA PHE A 239 -3.17 -14.92 -9.80
C PHE A 239 -3.34 -16.01 -10.86
N GLU A 240 -3.87 -15.68 -12.04
CA GLU A 240 -4.18 -16.66 -13.11
C GLU A 240 -2.95 -17.51 -13.48
N SER A 241 -1.78 -16.87 -13.57
CA SER A 241 -0.50 -17.48 -13.89
C SER A 241 0.00 -18.54 -12.90
N MET A 242 -0.61 -18.65 -11.72
CA MET A 242 -0.20 -19.57 -10.65
C MET A 242 -0.98 -20.90 -10.63
N GLU A 243 -1.67 -21.25 -11.72
CA GLU A 243 -2.36 -22.54 -11.85
C GLU A 243 -1.48 -23.77 -11.50
N PRO A 244 -0.18 -23.84 -11.90
CA PRO A 244 0.68 -24.98 -11.56
C PRO A 244 0.94 -25.16 -10.05
N LEU A 245 0.65 -24.15 -9.22
CA LEU A 245 0.81 -24.26 -7.77
C LEU A 245 -0.19 -25.21 -7.12
N LEU A 246 -1.26 -25.57 -7.84
CA LEU A 246 -2.28 -26.52 -7.37
C LEU A 246 -1.67 -27.88 -6.96
N GLU A 247 -0.66 -28.36 -7.68
CA GLU A 247 0.02 -29.62 -7.36
C GLU A 247 0.72 -29.59 -6.00
N TYR A 248 1.03 -28.38 -5.50
CA TYR A 248 1.75 -28.17 -4.26
C TYR A 248 0.83 -27.97 -3.05
N LEU A 249 -0.49 -27.91 -3.26
CA LEU A 249 -1.45 -27.91 -2.17
C LEU A 249 -1.75 -29.36 -1.77
N ASP A 250 -1.37 -29.72 -0.54
CA ASP A 250 -1.69 -31.03 0.02
C ASP A 250 -3.20 -31.14 0.26
N GLU A 251 -3.77 -32.31 -0.01
CA GLU A 251 -5.22 -32.55 0.14
C GLU A 251 -5.67 -32.40 1.61
N ASP A 252 -4.79 -32.77 2.54
CA ASP A 252 -5.02 -32.67 4.00
C ASP A 252 -4.59 -31.32 4.59
N MET A 253 -4.27 -30.34 3.76
CA MET A 253 -3.93 -28.99 4.21
C MET A 253 -5.08 -28.38 5.02
N ASP A 254 -4.75 -27.89 6.21
CA ASP A 254 -5.71 -27.19 7.04
C ASP A 254 -5.91 -25.75 6.55
N VAL A 255 -7.15 -25.39 6.18
CA VAL A 255 -7.48 -24.06 5.65
C VAL A 255 -8.09 -23.19 6.75
N SER A 256 -7.63 -21.95 6.87
CA SER A 256 -8.32 -20.95 7.68
C SER A 256 -9.58 -20.44 6.98
N VAL A 257 -10.72 -20.49 7.68
CA VAL A 257 -12.01 -19.93 7.21
C VAL A 257 -11.87 -18.44 6.89
N GLU A 258 -11.13 -17.70 7.72
CA GLU A 258 -10.90 -16.27 7.54
C GLU A 258 -10.10 -15.98 6.26
N THR A 259 -8.99 -16.68 6.07
CA THR A 259 -8.15 -16.53 4.87
C THR A 259 -8.92 -16.87 3.59
N LEU A 260 -9.69 -17.96 3.60
CA LEU A 260 -10.46 -18.34 2.42
C LEU A 260 -11.53 -17.27 2.09
N SER A 261 -12.21 -16.75 3.11
CA SER A 261 -13.27 -15.75 2.93
C SER A 261 -12.76 -14.40 2.44
N SER A 262 -11.57 -13.97 2.86
CA SER A 262 -11.00 -12.69 2.42
C SER A 262 -10.57 -12.68 0.95
N LEU A 263 -10.45 -13.86 0.33
CA LEU A 263 -10.04 -14.02 -1.07
C LEU A 263 -11.23 -14.14 -2.03
N VAL A 264 -12.46 -14.05 -1.56
CA VAL A 264 -13.68 -14.17 -2.36
C VAL A 264 -13.76 -13.07 -3.42
N SER A 265 -13.95 -13.46 -4.68
CA SER A 265 -14.35 -12.56 -5.77
C SER A 265 -14.98 -13.33 -6.93
N ASP A 266 -15.79 -12.66 -7.75
CA ASP A 266 -16.48 -13.31 -8.89
C ASP A 266 -15.51 -13.92 -9.92
N GLU A 267 -14.33 -13.32 -10.10
CA GLU A 267 -13.30 -13.81 -11.04
C GLU A 267 -12.66 -15.13 -10.59
N ARG A 268 -12.77 -15.46 -9.30
CA ARG A 268 -12.08 -16.60 -8.68
C ARG A 268 -12.96 -17.82 -8.51
N VAL A 269 -14.23 -17.77 -8.94
CA VAL A 269 -15.22 -18.86 -8.75
C VAL A 269 -14.69 -20.22 -9.22
N GLY A 270 -14.12 -20.30 -10.43
CA GLY A 270 -13.57 -21.57 -10.95
C GLY A 270 -12.42 -22.12 -10.10
N ARG A 271 -11.67 -21.26 -9.41
CA ARG A 271 -10.55 -21.67 -8.55
C ARG A 271 -11.02 -22.09 -7.17
N PHE A 272 -12.05 -21.43 -6.64
CA PHE A 272 -12.74 -21.89 -5.45
C PHE A 272 -13.35 -23.27 -5.68
N ASP A 273 -13.94 -23.53 -6.84
CA ASP A 273 -14.45 -24.85 -7.23
C ASP A 273 -13.37 -25.93 -7.13
N VAL A 274 -12.19 -25.67 -7.70
CA VAL A 274 -11.03 -26.57 -7.62
C VAL A 274 -10.55 -26.78 -6.18
N VAL A 275 -10.48 -25.71 -5.37
CA VAL A 275 -10.02 -25.79 -3.97
C VAL A 275 -10.99 -26.59 -3.10
N PHE A 276 -12.30 -26.36 -3.23
CA PHE A 276 -13.33 -27.12 -2.50
C PHE A 276 -13.39 -28.59 -2.94
N ALA A 277 -13.07 -28.88 -4.20
CA ALA A 277 -12.98 -30.25 -4.70
C ALA A 277 -11.70 -30.97 -4.24
N LYS A 278 -10.58 -30.25 -4.07
CA LYS A 278 -9.28 -30.85 -3.76
C LYS A 278 -9.04 -31.08 -2.26
N LEU A 279 -9.43 -30.13 -1.40
CA LEU A 279 -9.05 -30.15 0.02
C LEU A 279 -10.06 -30.95 0.86
N THR A 280 -9.58 -31.96 1.58
CA THR A 280 -10.42 -32.91 2.34
C THR A 280 -11.27 -32.20 3.42
N CYS A 281 -10.74 -31.14 4.02
CA CYS A 281 -11.48 -30.34 5.01
C CYS A 281 -12.66 -29.53 4.41
N LEU A 282 -12.69 -29.33 3.08
CA LEU A 282 -13.72 -28.58 2.34
C LEU A 282 -14.64 -29.46 1.48
N GLN A 283 -14.26 -30.72 1.25
CA GLN A 283 -15.09 -31.72 0.54
C GLN A 283 -16.36 -32.08 1.32
N ASP A 284 -17.26 -32.86 0.70
CA ASP A 284 -18.51 -33.32 1.32
C ASP A 284 -18.22 -34.06 2.64
N GLY A 285 -18.81 -33.60 3.75
CA GLY A 285 -18.53 -34.14 5.09
C GLY A 285 -17.24 -33.63 5.73
N GLY A 286 -16.48 -32.76 5.06
CA GLY A 286 -15.29 -32.11 5.59
C GLY A 286 -15.61 -31.20 6.78
N SER A 287 -14.71 -31.15 7.75
CA SER A 287 -14.91 -30.46 9.03
C SER A 287 -15.14 -28.96 8.92
N LYS A 288 -14.60 -28.31 7.86
CA LYS A 288 -14.64 -26.86 7.67
C LYS A 288 -15.53 -26.42 6.53
N ARG A 289 -16.05 -27.34 5.71
CA ARG A 289 -16.84 -27.00 4.51
C ARG A 289 -17.98 -26.02 4.81
N ARG A 290 -18.81 -26.34 5.80
CA ARG A 290 -20.00 -25.55 6.15
C ARG A 290 -19.63 -24.14 6.60
N ASP A 291 -18.70 -24.02 7.54
CA ASP A 291 -18.27 -22.73 8.09
C ASP A 291 -17.55 -21.88 7.03
N SER A 292 -16.68 -22.49 6.22
CA SER A 292 -16.02 -21.85 5.09
C SER A 292 -17.02 -21.33 4.06
N ALA A 293 -17.98 -22.16 3.63
CA ALA A 293 -19.00 -21.75 2.66
C ALA A 293 -19.88 -20.61 3.19
N ARG A 294 -20.29 -20.70 4.47
CA ARG A 294 -21.09 -19.66 5.14
C ARG A 294 -20.34 -18.34 5.25
N GLN A 295 -19.07 -18.37 5.66
CA GLN A 295 -18.24 -17.17 5.76
C GLN A 295 -17.96 -16.56 4.38
N CYS A 296 -17.66 -17.40 3.38
CA CYS A 296 -17.49 -16.95 2.00
C CYS A 296 -18.78 -16.30 1.45
N LEU A 297 -19.96 -16.85 1.77
CA LEU A 297 -21.24 -16.27 1.37
C LEU A 297 -21.47 -14.92 2.04
N MET A 298 -21.12 -14.78 3.31
CA MET A 298 -21.23 -13.51 4.03
C MET A 298 -20.34 -12.44 3.38
N GLU A 299 -19.07 -12.77 3.09
CA GLU A 299 -18.15 -11.80 2.48
C GLU A 299 -18.55 -11.48 1.03
N ALA A 300 -18.96 -12.48 0.25
CA ALA A 300 -19.54 -12.29 -1.07
C ALA A 300 -20.75 -11.35 -1.04
N THR A 301 -21.62 -11.50 -0.02
CA THR A 301 -22.83 -10.67 0.15
C THR A 301 -22.45 -9.23 0.46
N LYS A 302 -21.56 -8.98 1.43
CA LYS A 302 -21.10 -7.62 1.77
C LYS A 302 -20.47 -6.88 0.60
N HIS A 303 -19.76 -7.60 -0.27
CA HIS A 303 -19.15 -7.04 -1.49
C HIS A 303 -20.05 -7.08 -2.73
N CYS A 304 -21.23 -7.73 -2.66
CA CYS A 304 -22.15 -7.93 -3.79
C CYS A 304 -21.51 -8.73 -4.96
N HIS A 305 -20.76 -9.78 -4.63
CA HIS A 305 -20.18 -10.75 -5.59
C HIS A 305 -21.21 -11.80 -6.00
N LEU A 306 -22.12 -11.41 -6.89
CA LEU A 306 -23.34 -12.19 -7.21
C LEU A 306 -23.03 -13.52 -7.90
N VAL A 307 -21.94 -13.63 -8.67
CA VAL A 307 -21.55 -14.90 -9.32
C VAL A 307 -21.00 -15.85 -8.27
N MET A 308 -20.18 -15.35 -7.34
CA MET A 308 -19.72 -16.15 -6.20
C MET A 308 -20.90 -16.61 -5.33
N MET A 309 -21.83 -15.71 -4.99
CA MET A 309 -23.02 -16.06 -4.21
C MET A 309 -23.85 -17.15 -4.92
N GLN A 310 -24.05 -17.04 -6.24
CA GLN A 310 -24.77 -18.05 -7.01
C GLN A 310 -24.05 -19.41 -7.01
N TRP A 311 -22.73 -19.43 -7.18
CA TRP A 311 -21.95 -20.66 -7.12
C TRP A 311 -22.02 -21.31 -5.73
N LEU A 312 -21.86 -20.54 -4.66
CA LEU A 312 -21.97 -21.03 -3.28
C LEU A 312 -23.35 -21.64 -2.98
N VAL A 313 -24.43 -20.96 -3.39
CA VAL A 313 -25.80 -21.42 -3.15
C VAL A 313 -26.14 -22.63 -4.02
N LYS A 314 -25.88 -22.56 -5.33
CA LYS A 314 -26.38 -23.54 -6.31
C LYS A 314 -25.41 -24.68 -6.56
N SER A 315 -24.13 -24.37 -6.80
CA SER A 315 -23.14 -25.35 -7.23
C SER A 315 -22.52 -26.06 -6.03
N LEU A 316 -22.14 -25.31 -4.98
CA LEU A 316 -21.61 -25.88 -3.74
C LEU A 316 -22.71 -26.49 -2.86
N ALA A 317 -23.98 -26.19 -3.16
CA ALA A 317 -25.18 -26.73 -2.54
C ALA A 317 -25.23 -26.52 -1.01
N MET A 318 -25.16 -25.27 -0.58
CA MET A 318 -25.27 -24.89 0.84
C MET A 318 -26.63 -25.23 1.46
N GLU A 319 -26.65 -25.41 2.78
CA GLU A 319 -27.88 -25.61 3.54
C GLU A 319 -28.76 -24.34 3.54
N SER A 320 -30.08 -24.52 3.38
CA SER A 320 -31.04 -23.40 3.30
C SER A 320 -31.02 -22.49 4.52
N THR A 321 -30.83 -23.05 5.72
CA THR A 321 -30.76 -22.26 6.96
C THR A 321 -29.60 -21.27 6.98
N ASP A 322 -28.46 -21.67 6.42
CA ASP A 322 -27.27 -20.81 6.38
C ASP A 322 -27.40 -19.77 5.27
N ILE A 323 -28.00 -20.15 4.14
CA ILE A 323 -28.34 -19.25 3.03
C ILE A 323 -29.26 -18.14 3.54
N ASP A 324 -30.38 -18.50 4.17
CA ASP A 324 -31.37 -17.54 4.66
C ASP A 324 -30.79 -16.62 5.74
N ALA A 325 -29.97 -17.17 6.65
CA ALA A 325 -29.33 -16.38 7.71
C ALA A 325 -28.39 -15.29 7.15
N VAL A 326 -27.72 -15.55 6.03
CA VAL A 326 -26.80 -14.59 5.42
C VAL A 326 -27.52 -13.65 4.47
N LEU A 327 -28.32 -14.19 3.54
CA LEU A 327 -28.93 -13.39 2.46
C LEU A 327 -30.03 -12.45 2.97
N HIS A 328 -30.68 -12.77 4.09
CA HIS A 328 -31.65 -11.87 4.74
C HIS A 328 -31.01 -10.85 5.71
N SER A 329 -29.68 -10.87 5.91
CA SER A 329 -29.01 -10.03 6.93
C SER A 329 -28.96 -8.52 6.63
N THR A 330 -29.51 -8.06 5.50
CA THR A 330 -29.46 -6.65 5.05
C THR A 330 -28.06 -6.06 4.88
N THR A 331 -27.05 -6.91 4.74
CA THR A 331 -25.63 -6.51 4.57
C THR A 331 -25.21 -6.44 3.10
N CYS A 332 -26.07 -6.84 2.15
CA CYS A 332 -25.67 -6.91 0.75
C CYS A 332 -25.23 -5.54 0.20
N GLY A 333 -23.99 -5.45 -0.27
CA GLY A 333 -23.38 -4.21 -0.75
C GLY A 333 -22.86 -3.26 0.34
N GLU A 334 -22.68 -3.70 1.58
CA GLU A 334 -22.08 -2.88 2.65
C GLU A 334 -20.74 -2.25 2.26
N TYR A 335 -19.87 -3.01 1.58
CA TYR A 335 -18.51 -2.57 1.21
C TYR A 335 -18.36 -2.15 -0.25
N ILE A 336 -19.45 -2.20 -1.02
CA ILE A 336 -19.38 -1.83 -2.42
C ILE A 336 -19.20 -0.31 -2.57
N ARG A 337 -18.21 0.10 -3.34
CA ARG A 337 -18.11 1.48 -3.85
C ARG A 337 -18.71 1.48 -5.24
N PRO A 338 -19.90 2.04 -5.48
CA PRO A 338 -20.68 1.68 -6.65
C PRO A 338 -20.05 2.06 -8.02
N TYR A 339 -18.96 2.86 -8.08
CA TYR A 339 -18.52 3.59 -9.31
C TYR A 339 -17.82 2.66 -10.28
N HIS A 340 -17.31 1.55 -9.75
CA HIS A 340 -16.58 0.53 -10.49
C HIS A 340 -17.24 -0.86 -10.38
N SER A 341 -18.37 -0.99 -9.67
CA SER A 341 -18.70 -2.26 -9.01
C SER A 341 -20.08 -2.86 -9.31
N LEU A 342 -20.98 -2.14 -10.00
CA LEU A 342 -22.16 -2.79 -10.58
C LEU A 342 -21.76 -3.41 -11.93
N ARG A 343 -21.01 -4.52 -11.86
CA ARG A 343 -20.49 -5.25 -13.02
C ARG A 343 -21.60 -5.54 -14.03
N GLU A 344 -21.21 -5.70 -15.29
CA GLU A 344 -22.10 -6.17 -16.36
C GLU A 344 -22.42 -7.65 -16.11
N TYR A 345 -23.45 -7.90 -15.31
CA TYR A 345 -24.05 -9.21 -15.18
C TYR A 345 -25.14 -9.41 -16.22
N ASP A 346 -25.41 -10.67 -16.55
CA ASP A 346 -26.68 -11.03 -17.15
C ASP A 346 -27.80 -10.72 -16.16
N VAL A 347 -28.60 -9.71 -16.52
CA VAL A 347 -29.59 -9.12 -15.61
C VAL A 347 -30.70 -10.10 -15.30
N ASP A 348 -31.08 -10.96 -16.24
CA ASP A 348 -32.19 -11.90 -16.06
C ASP A 348 -31.79 -12.97 -15.05
N ILE A 349 -30.57 -13.50 -15.16
CA ILE A 349 -30.04 -14.51 -14.23
C ILE A 349 -29.89 -13.93 -12.82
N VAL A 350 -29.33 -12.74 -12.71
CA VAL A 350 -29.08 -12.10 -11.41
C VAL A 350 -30.38 -11.63 -10.75
N ALA A 351 -31.31 -11.04 -11.52
CA ALA A 351 -32.61 -10.63 -11.00
C ALA A 351 -33.38 -11.83 -10.45
N ALA A 352 -33.44 -12.93 -11.21
CA ALA A 352 -34.08 -14.17 -10.75
C ALA A 352 -33.46 -14.68 -9.46
N PHE A 353 -32.13 -14.66 -9.33
CA PHE A 353 -31.45 -15.08 -8.10
C PHE A 353 -31.81 -14.20 -6.90
N ILE A 354 -31.81 -12.87 -7.08
CA ILE A 354 -32.14 -11.89 -6.04
C ILE A 354 -33.60 -12.06 -5.59
N GLU A 355 -34.54 -12.25 -6.52
CA GLU A 355 -35.95 -12.45 -6.19
C GLU A 355 -36.18 -13.80 -5.48
N THR A 356 -35.53 -14.86 -5.96
CA THR A 356 -35.71 -16.22 -5.40
C THR A 356 -35.28 -16.30 -3.93
N HIS A 357 -34.20 -15.60 -3.56
CA HIS A 357 -33.64 -15.65 -2.21
C HIS A 357 -33.93 -14.40 -1.37
N ASN A 358 -34.80 -13.52 -1.85
CA ASN A 358 -35.22 -12.29 -1.18
C ASN A 358 -34.07 -11.51 -0.52
N ILE A 359 -33.00 -11.25 -1.29
CA ILE A 359 -31.75 -10.72 -0.75
C ILE A 359 -31.97 -9.34 -0.10
N GLY A 360 -31.54 -9.20 1.16
CA GLY A 360 -31.58 -7.97 1.92
C GLY A 360 -30.39 -7.07 1.60
N PHE A 361 -30.66 -5.82 1.23
CA PHE A 361 -29.64 -4.85 0.82
C PHE A 361 -29.29 -3.85 1.92
N HIS A 362 -28.02 -3.47 1.97
CA HIS A 362 -27.55 -2.45 2.89
C HIS A 362 -28.13 -1.08 2.51
N ARG A 363 -28.74 -0.39 3.47
CA ARG A 363 -29.47 0.87 3.24
C ARG A 363 -28.60 1.95 2.57
N SER A 364 -27.35 2.08 3.01
CA SER A 364 -26.43 3.06 2.41
C SER A 364 -26.17 2.75 0.94
N PHE A 365 -26.02 1.47 0.59
CA PHE A 365 -25.82 1.03 -0.78
C PHE A 365 -27.04 1.34 -1.66
N MET A 366 -28.25 1.02 -1.18
CA MET A 366 -29.49 1.35 -1.89
C MET A 366 -29.60 2.84 -2.19
N LEU A 367 -29.38 3.68 -1.18
CA LEU A 367 -29.41 5.14 -1.32
C LEU A 367 -28.35 5.64 -2.29
N THR A 368 -27.12 5.13 -2.24
CA THR A 368 -26.05 5.56 -3.15
C THR A 368 -26.40 5.24 -4.61
N VAL A 369 -26.92 4.05 -4.90
CA VAL A 369 -27.31 3.64 -6.25
C VAL A 369 -28.43 4.53 -6.79
N VAL A 370 -29.47 4.80 -6.00
CA VAL A 370 -30.55 5.71 -6.39
C VAL A 370 -30.03 7.13 -6.61
N CYS A 371 -29.21 7.65 -5.69
CA CYS A 371 -28.65 9.00 -5.78
C CYS A 371 -27.81 9.21 -7.05
N TRP A 372 -27.06 8.21 -7.51
CA TRP A 372 -26.32 8.30 -8.78
C TRP A 372 -27.19 8.22 -10.02
N HIS A 373 -28.29 7.48 -9.96
CA HIS A 373 -29.25 7.54 -11.06
C HIS A 373 -29.88 8.95 -11.13
N LEU A 374 -30.22 9.53 -9.96
CA LEU A 374 -30.72 10.90 -9.85
C LEU A 374 -29.75 11.94 -10.42
N GLU A 375 -28.45 11.74 -10.30
CA GLU A 375 -27.43 12.62 -10.91
C GLU A 375 -27.54 12.66 -12.44
N ARG A 376 -27.75 11.49 -13.08
CA ARG A 376 -27.74 11.33 -14.54
C ARG A 376 -29.04 11.72 -15.24
N VAL A 377 -30.18 11.63 -14.56
CA VAL A 377 -31.48 11.97 -15.16
C VAL A 377 -31.69 13.48 -15.28
N ARG A 378 -32.42 13.90 -16.32
CA ARG A 378 -32.76 15.31 -16.55
C ARG A 378 -33.80 15.83 -15.56
N ALA A 379 -34.80 15.00 -15.24
CA ALA A 379 -35.86 15.30 -14.29
C ALA A 379 -35.98 14.16 -13.28
N VAL A 380 -36.34 14.50 -12.04
CA VAL A 380 -36.59 13.51 -10.98
C VAL A 380 -38.06 13.10 -11.05
N ASP A 381 -38.27 11.86 -11.45
CA ASP A 381 -39.58 11.21 -11.56
C ASP A 381 -39.41 9.76 -11.08
N LEU A 382 -39.75 9.50 -9.82
CA LEU A 382 -39.56 8.18 -9.21
C LEU A 382 -40.51 7.14 -9.80
N ALA A 383 -41.71 7.54 -10.25
CA ALA A 383 -42.65 6.66 -10.92
C ALA A 383 -42.10 6.17 -12.27
N ALA A 384 -41.56 7.07 -13.09
CA ALA A 384 -40.90 6.70 -14.34
C ALA A 384 -39.66 5.83 -14.09
N MET A 385 -38.93 6.06 -13.00
CA MET A 385 -37.78 5.22 -12.63
C MET A 385 -38.21 3.82 -12.21
N LYS A 386 -39.29 3.66 -11.44
CA LYS A 386 -39.86 2.34 -11.10
C LYS A 386 -40.31 1.57 -12.32
N ALA A 387 -40.80 2.26 -13.36
CA ALA A 387 -41.31 1.67 -14.59
C ALA A 387 -40.27 1.62 -15.73
N MET A 388 -39.00 1.94 -15.45
CA MET A 388 -37.98 2.01 -16.48
C MET A 388 -37.72 0.63 -17.10
N LYS A 389 -37.38 0.60 -18.39
CA LYS A 389 -36.91 -0.63 -19.03
C LYS A 389 -35.58 -1.05 -18.39
N VAL A 390 -35.55 -2.26 -17.85
CA VAL A 390 -34.34 -2.86 -17.32
C VAL A 390 -33.42 -3.23 -18.50
N THR A 391 -32.26 -2.58 -18.58
CA THR A 391 -31.24 -2.83 -19.61
C THR A 391 -29.89 -3.21 -19.03
N SER A 392 -29.70 -3.01 -17.73
CA SER A 392 -28.50 -3.36 -16.99
C SER A 392 -28.84 -3.68 -15.53
N PHE A 393 -27.93 -4.36 -14.85
CA PHE A 393 -28.07 -4.65 -13.42
C PHE A 393 -28.26 -3.36 -12.60
N ALA A 394 -27.59 -2.27 -12.99
CA ALA A 394 -27.77 -0.97 -12.35
C ALA A 394 -29.21 -0.44 -12.49
N THR A 395 -29.82 -0.52 -13.67
CA THR A 395 -31.22 -0.08 -13.86
C THR A 395 -32.22 -0.96 -13.10
N TYR A 396 -31.95 -2.27 -13.01
CA TYR A 396 -32.71 -3.17 -12.17
C TYR A 396 -32.63 -2.77 -10.69
N CYS A 397 -31.41 -2.56 -10.16
CA CYS A 397 -31.21 -2.12 -8.78
C CYS A 397 -31.93 -0.79 -8.50
N VAL A 398 -31.85 0.19 -9.39
CA VAL A 398 -32.56 1.47 -9.21
C VAL A 398 -34.07 1.24 -9.07
N ALA A 399 -34.68 0.51 -10.00
CA ALA A 399 -36.11 0.23 -9.96
C ALA A 399 -36.51 -0.54 -8.69
N LYS A 400 -35.73 -1.54 -8.29
CA LYS A 400 -35.99 -2.37 -7.10
C LYS A 400 -35.81 -1.58 -5.80
N PHE A 401 -34.70 -0.85 -5.66
CA PHE A 401 -34.39 -0.11 -4.44
C PHE A 401 -35.35 1.05 -4.21
N ILE A 402 -35.84 1.70 -5.27
CA ILE A 402 -36.90 2.72 -5.11
C ILE A 402 -38.16 2.07 -4.51
N ARG A 403 -38.59 0.91 -5.02
CA ARG A 403 -39.79 0.20 -4.49
C ARG A 403 -39.60 -0.20 -3.02
N LEU A 404 -38.48 -0.85 -2.69
CA LEU A 404 -38.18 -1.28 -1.33
C LEU A 404 -38.13 -0.11 -0.35
N MET A 405 -37.39 0.96 -0.68
CA MET A 405 -37.26 2.09 0.22
C MET A 405 -38.52 2.96 0.30
N GLU A 406 -39.34 3.01 -0.75
CA GLU A 406 -40.63 3.70 -0.71
C GLU A 406 -41.60 3.03 0.27
N GLU A 407 -41.63 1.70 0.27
CA GLU A 407 -42.41 0.90 1.23
C GLU A 407 -41.89 1.10 2.67
N GLU A 408 -40.57 1.12 2.87
CA GLU A 408 -39.95 1.31 4.19
C GLU A 408 -40.11 2.74 4.74
N GLU A 409 -39.96 3.77 3.90
CA GLU A 409 -39.94 5.17 4.32
C GLU A 409 -41.34 5.83 4.30
N GLY A 410 -42.36 5.15 3.77
CA GLY A 410 -43.74 5.62 3.75
C GLY A 410 -44.06 6.61 2.62
N GLY A 411 -43.39 6.48 1.48
CA GLY A 411 -43.71 7.20 0.23
C GLY A 411 -42.54 7.93 -0.44
N GLU A 412 -42.79 8.35 -1.69
CA GLU A 412 -41.80 8.98 -2.58
C GLU A 412 -41.15 10.24 -1.97
N GLY A 413 -41.93 11.07 -1.28
CA GLY A 413 -41.43 12.27 -0.61
C GLY A 413 -40.42 11.95 0.50
N ALA A 414 -40.68 10.91 1.32
CA ALA A 414 -39.75 10.52 2.38
C ALA A 414 -38.45 9.98 1.79
N LEU A 415 -38.53 9.15 0.75
CA LEU A 415 -37.37 8.63 0.02
C LEU A 415 -36.48 9.75 -0.56
N LEU A 416 -37.06 10.77 -1.21
CA LEU A 416 -36.30 11.92 -1.71
C LEU A 416 -35.59 12.67 -0.58
N GLY A 417 -36.25 12.82 0.57
CA GLY A 417 -35.64 13.36 1.79
C GLY A 417 -34.43 12.55 2.24
N ARG A 418 -34.54 11.22 2.28
CA ARG A 418 -33.40 10.34 2.64
C ARG A 418 -32.27 10.38 1.63
N CYS A 419 -32.57 10.49 0.34
CA CYS A 419 -31.55 10.70 -0.70
C CYS A 419 -30.77 11.99 -0.45
N ILE A 420 -31.46 13.09 -0.13
CA ILE A 420 -30.83 14.36 0.24
C ILE A 420 -29.98 14.21 1.49
N GLN A 421 -30.47 13.51 2.52
CA GLN A 421 -29.74 13.27 3.77
C GLN A 421 -28.43 12.55 3.49
N HIS A 422 -28.50 11.49 2.66
CA HIS A 422 -27.35 10.72 2.23
C HIS A 422 -26.36 11.56 1.41
N MET A 423 -26.84 12.35 0.44
CA MET A 423 -25.98 13.22 -0.38
C MET A 423 -25.23 14.27 0.46
N VAL A 424 -25.89 14.85 1.46
CA VAL A 424 -25.30 15.92 2.27
C VAL A 424 -24.29 15.36 3.30
N ARG A 425 -24.50 14.12 3.78
CA ARG A 425 -23.59 13.45 4.73
C ARG A 425 -22.43 12.69 4.09
N SER A 426 -22.57 12.28 2.84
CA SER A 426 -21.55 11.46 2.18
C SER A 426 -20.21 12.19 2.08
N THR A 427 -19.23 11.76 2.88
CA THR A 427 -17.86 12.28 2.83
C THR A 427 -17.03 11.67 1.69
N HIS A 428 -17.41 10.47 1.24
CA HIS A 428 -16.68 9.68 0.25
C HIS A 428 -17.08 9.96 -1.21
N SER A 429 -18.24 10.58 -1.44
CA SER A 429 -18.73 10.95 -2.77
C SER A 429 -18.97 12.45 -2.82
N ARG A 430 -18.24 13.18 -3.67
CA ARG A 430 -18.46 14.62 -3.87
C ARG A 430 -19.65 14.82 -4.80
N TRP A 431 -20.84 14.91 -4.22
CA TRP A 431 -22.08 15.20 -4.95
C TRP A 431 -22.08 16.62 -5.52
N ASP A 432 -22.51 16.78 -6.77
CA ASP A 432 -22.67 18.11 -7.37
C ASP A 432 -23.82 18.87 -6.70
N LYS A 433 -23.56 20.13 -6.33
CA LYS A 433 -24.55 21.08 -5.82
C LYS A 433 -25.73 21.26 -6.77
N ALA A 434 -25.53 21.14 -8.09
CA ALA A 434 -26.61 21.20 -9.07
C ALA A 434 -27.58 20.00 -8.93
N VAL A 435 -27.04 18.80 -8.67
CA VAL A 435 -27.83 17.59 -8.44
C VAL A 435 -28.64 17.74 -7.16
N LEU A 436 -28.01 18.20 -6.06
CA LEU A 436 -28.73 18.42 -4.81
C LEU A 436 -29.89 19.42 -4.97
N LYS A 437 -29.65 20.54 -5.66
CA LYS A 437 -30.70 21.54 -5.98
C LYS A 437 -31.86 20.93 -6.74
N LYS A 438 -31.55 20.11 -7.75
CA LYS A 438 -32.55 19.42 -8.59
C LYS A 438 -33.41 18.49 -7.73
N VAL A 439 -32.78 17.64 -6.92
CA VAL A 439 -33.49 16.68 -6.06
C VAL A 439 -34.30 17.39 -4.97
N TYR A 440 -33.73 18.41 -4.33
CA TYR A 440 -34.42 19.22 -3.32
C TYR A 440 -35.64 19.95 -3.88
N LYS A 441 -35.55 20.50 -5.10
CA LYS A 441 -36.69 21.12 -5.78
C LYS A 441 -37.81 20.11 -6.04
N SER A 442 -37.46 18.91 -6.49
CA SER A 442 -38.44 17.84 -6.69
C SER A 442 -39.04 17.35 -5.38
N TRP A 443 -38.25 17.29 -4.30
CA TRP A 443 -38.77 16.98 -2.96
C TRP A 443 -39.74 18.05 -2.46
N ASP A 444 -39.46 19.34 -2.69
CA ASP A 444 -40.36 20.43 -2.32
C ASP A 444 -41.68 20.39 -3.10
N ALA A 445 -41.60 20.05 -4.39
CA ALA A 445 -42.77 19.91 -5.25
C ALA A 445 -43.66 18.69 -4.91
N SER A 446 -43.13 17.67 -4.25
CA SER A 446 -43.87 16.44 -3.89
C SER A 446 -44.63 16.55 -2.55
N ILE A 447 -44.59 17.70 -1.87
CA ILE A 447 -45.24 17.89 -0.56
C ILE A 447 -46.60 18.57 -0.75
N GLU A 448 -47.67 17.78 -0.65
CA GLU A 448 -49.04 18.27 -0.89
C GLU A 448 -49.82 18.48 0.42
N ASP A 449 -49.67 17.58 1.40
CA ASP A 449 -50.46 17.55 2.64
C ASP A 449 -49.66 17.96 3.91
N GLU A 450 -50.37 18.21 5.01
CA GLU A 450 -49.75 18.60 6.29
C GLU A 450 -48.92 17.48 6.92
N THR A 451 -49.27 16.22 6.66
CA THR A 451 -48.50 15.05 7.11
C THR A 451 -47.11 15.00 6.45
N ALA A 452 -47.04 15.24 5.14
CA ALA A 452 -45.81 15.32 4.37
C ALA A 452 -44.98 16.55 4.75
N LYS A 453 -45.62 17.70 5.03
CA LYS A 453 -44.91 18.89 5.56
C LYS A 453 -44.29 18.62 6.92
N SER A 454 -45.00 17.94 7.82
CA SER A 454 -44.50 17.54 9.14
C SER A 454 -43.31 16.58 9.01
N MET A 455 -43.43 15.57 8.15
CA MET A 455 -42.36 14.60 7.87
C MET A 455 -41.12 15.29 7.28
N LYS A 456 -41.31 16.21 6.33
CA LYS A 456 -40.22 17.01 5.76
C LYS A 456 -39.48 17.81 6.84
N ARG A 457 -40.20 18.55 7.70
CA ARG A 457 -39.59 19.31 8.81
C ARG A 457 -38.82 18.41 9.76
N LYS A 458 -39.31 17.20 10.03
CA LYS A 458 -38.62 16.22 10.86
C LYS A 458 -37.31 15.78 10.22
N ILE A 459 -37.35 15.32 8.96
CA ILE A 459 -36.16 14.91 8.20
C ILE A 459 -35.14 16.05 8.11
N GLU A 460 -35.59 17.26 7.81
CA GLU A 460 -34.76 18.47 7.77
C GLU A 460 -34.10 18.76 9.14
N SER A 461 -34.84 18.62 10.24
CA SER A 461 -34.31 18.78 11.60
C SER A 461 -33.25 17.71 11.91
N ASP A 462 -33.54 16.45 11.62
CA ASP A 462 -32.62 15.32 11.84
C ASP A 462 -31.31 15.53 11.06
N MET A 463 -31.40 15.97 9.79
CA MET A 463 -30.22 16.33 8.98
C MET A 463 -29.37 17.42 9.64
N VAL A 464 -30.01 18.48 10.17
CA VAL A 464 -29.29 19.58 10.82
C VAL A 464 -28.59 19.10 12.10
N ASP A 465 -29.24 18.26 12.90
CA ASP A 465 -28.63 17.66 14.10
C ASP A 465 -27.38 16.84 13.76
N GLU A 466 -27.51 15.96 12.77
CA GLU A 466 -26.42 15.10 12.32
C GLU A 466 -25.23 15.92 11.80
N LEU A 467 -25.49 16.93 10.96
CA LEU A 467 -24.43 17.76 10.37
C LEU A 467 -23.68 18.61 11.40
N ILE A 468 -24.38 19.09 12.43
CA ILE A 468 -23.75 19.82 13.54
C ILE A 468 -22.95 18.85 14.43
N GLY A 469 -23.54 17.71 14.77
CA GLY A 469 -22.88 16.69 15.61
C GLY A 469 -21.60 16.12 14.99
N GLU A 470 -21.59 15.92 13.68
CA GLU A 470 -20.44 15.38 12.93
C GLU A 470 -19.45 16.47 12.44
N ASN A 471 -19.67 17.74 12.79
CA ASN A 471 -18.86 18.90 12.34
C ASN A 471 -18.74 19.06 10.81
N LEU A 472 -19.71 18.57 10.03
CA LEU A 472 -19.67 18.55 8.55
C LEU A 472 -20.09 19.88 7.89
N THR A 473 -19.78 21.03 8.48
CA THR A 473 -20.36 22.33 8.08
C THR A 473 -19.65 23.04 6.92
N GLU A 474 -18.47 22.57 6.52
CA GLU A 474 -17.60 23.33 5.61
C GLU A 474 -17.89 23.12 4.12
N SER A 475 -18.56 22.02 3.77
CA SER A 475 -18.88 21.67 2.38
C SER A 475 -19.79 22.71 1.71
N SER A 476 -19.54 23.02 0.44
CA SER A 476 -20.35 23.96 -0.36
C SER A 476 -21.81 23.50 -0.54
N VAL A 477 -22.02 22.18 -0.47
CA VAL A 477 -23.31 21.50 -0.52
C VAL A 477 -24.08 21.72 0.79
N VAL A 478 -23.41 21.48 1.92
CA VAL A 478 -23.98 21.70 3.27
C VAL A 478 -24.30 23.17 3.48
N LYS A 479 -23.39 24.09 3.12
CA LYS A 479 -23.62 25.54 3.20
C LYS A 479 -24.86 25.97 2.40
N TRP A 480 -25.10 25.37 1.23
CA TRP A 480 -26.29 25.67 0.44
C TRP A 480 -27.57 25.10 1.07
N PHE A 481 -27.51 23.87 1.60
CA PHE A 481 -28.63 23.26 2.31
C PHE A 481 -29.03 24.08 3.56
N MET A 482 -28.05 24.53 4.34
CA MET A 482 -28.28 25.39 5.51
C MET A 482 -28.86 26.77 5.17
N GLN A 483 -28.83 27.18 3.89
CA GLN A 483 -29.40 28.44 3.43
C GLN A 483 -30.88 28.37 3.06
N GLN A 484 -31.48 27.17 3.01
CA GLN A 484 -32.91 27.01 2.71
C GLN A 484 -33.79 27.64 3.80
N THR A 485 -34.92 28.21 3.40
CA THR A 485 -35.78 29.00 4.29
C THR A 485 -36.31 28.17 5.47
N SER A 486 -36.80 26.95 5.21
CA SER A 486 -37.25 26.00 6.23
C SER A 486 -36.15 25.67 7.24
N ILE A 487 -34.92 25.42 6.75
CA ILE A 487 -33.76 25.11 7.58
C ILE A 487 -33.35 26.30 8.46
N LYS A 488 -33.35 27.52 7.90
CA LYS A 488 -33.07 28.75 8.66
C LYS A 488 -34.09 28.97 9.78
N GLU A 489 -35.36 28.64 9.55
CA GLU A 489 -36.40 28.72 10.58
C GLU A 489 -36.17 27.70 11.70
N ILE A 490 -35.80 26.46 11.35
CA ILE A 490 -35.41 25.42 12.31
C ILE A 490 -34.23 25.89 13.17
N GLN A 491 -33.19 26.44 12.55
CA GLN A 491 -32.02 26.96 13.27
C GLN A 491 -32.36 28.13 14.18
N ARG A 492 -33.14 29.11 13.70
CA ARG A 492 -33.59 30.25 14.53
C ARG A 492 -34.40 29.79 15.73
N GLY A 493 -35.28 28.79 15.55
CA GLY A 493 -36.03 28.18 16.66
C GLY A 493 -35.11 27.54 17.69
N ARG A 494 -34.06 26.84 17.25
CA ARG A 494 -33.05 26.25 18.14
C ARG A 494 -32.23 27.28 18.88
N ASP A 495 -31.76 28.32 18.20
CA ASP A 495 -30.98 29.40 18.81
C ASP A 495 -31.81 30.13 19.88
N ALA A 496 -33.10 30.36 19.60
CA ALA A 496 -34.04 30.92 20.56
C ALA A 496 -34.23 29.99 21.77
N ALA A 497 -34.43 28.69 21.56
CA ALA A 497 -34.55 27.71 22.64
C ALA A 497 -33.28 27.61 23.50
N ALA A 498 -32.10 27.57 22.88
CA ALA A 498 -30.81 27.54 23.56
C ALA A 498 -30.56 28.83 24.37
N SER A 499 -30.93 29.99 23.81
CA SER A 499 -30.84 31.27 24.53
C SER A 499 -31.76 31.31 25.76
N THR A 500 -32.98 30.78 25.63
CA THR A 500 -33.96 30.68 26.71
C THR A 500 -33.48 29.73 27.81
N ALA A 501 -32.92 28.58 27.44
CA ALA A 501 -32.34 27.63 28.39
C ALA A 501 -31.14 28.22 29.15
N ARG A 502 -30.24 28.94 28.45
CA ARG A 502 -29.11 29.66 29.09
C ARG A 502 -29.60 30.76 30.02
N GLN A 503 -30.72 31.42 29.71
CA GLN A 503 -31.31 32.44 30.56
C GLN A 503 -31.97 31.82 31.81
N ALA A 504 -32.69 30.71 31.65
CA ALA A 504 -33.27 29.94 32.75
C ALA A 504 -32.20 29.40 33.69
N ASN A 505 -31.11 28.83 33.16
CA ASN A 505 -30.00 28.33 33.98
C ASN A 505 -29.31 29.45 34.76
N ARG A 506 -29.06 30.61 34.13
CA ARG A 506 -28.53 31.80 34.81
C ARG A 506 -29.47 32.32 35.90
N GLN A 507 -30.79 32.24 35.72
CA GLN A 507 -31.77 32.58 36.75
C GLN A 507 -31.78 31.57 37.91
N TYR A 508 -31.65 30.29 37.60
CA TYR A 508 -31.54 29.21 38.59
C TYR A 508 -30.28 29.39 39.45
N GLU A 509 -29.11 29.57 38.85
CA GLU A 509 -27.85 29.83 39.55
C GLU A 509 -27.93 31.09 40.44
N ARG A 510 -28.60 32.15 39.97
CA ARG A 510 -28.84 33.37 40.78
C ARG A 510 -29.77 33.10 41.97
N ARG A 511 -30.77 32.23 41.83
CA ARG A 511 -31.67 31.84 42.92
C ARG A 511 -30.94 30.97 43.96
N GLU A 512 -30.12 30.03 43.51
CA GLU A 512 -29.29 29.19 44.39
C GLU A 512 -28.26 30.03 45.15
N ARG A 513 -27.54 30.93 44.49
CA ARG A 513 -26.62 31.88 45.18
C ARG A 513 -27.33 32.73 46.23
N ARG A 514 -28.56 33.18 45.97
CA ARG A 514 -29.38 33.93 46.94
C ARG A 514 -29.88 33.06 48.10
N ARG A 515 -30.15 31.78 47.88
CA ARG A 515 -30.50 30.81 48.93
C ARG A 515 -29.29 30.53 49.83
N SER A 516 -28.13 30.26 49.25
CA SER A 516 -26.88 30.06 50.01
C SER A 516 -26.50 31.30 50.83
N ALA A 517 -26.63 32.51 50.27
CA ALA A 517 -26.37 33.75 51.00
C ALA A 517 -27.36 34.01 52.16
N ARG A 518 -28.61 33.53 52.06
CA ARG A 518 -29.61 33.61 53.14
C ARG A 518 -29.43 32.55 54.23
N GLN A 519 -28.70 31.48 53.96
CA GLN A 519 -28.35 30.46 54.96
C GLN A 519 -27.08 30.81 55.75
N GLN A 520 -26.35 31.84 55.33
CA GLN A 520 -25.10 32.33 55.97
C GLN A 520 -25.30 33.57 56.84
N ILE A 521 -26.53 34.10 56.92
CA ILE A 521 -26.97 35.14 57.86
C ILE A 521 -27.90 34.45 58.85
#